data_AF-A0A7K7S4U6-F1
#
_entry.id   AF-A0A7K7S4U6-F1
#
_cell.length_a   1.000
_cell.length_b   1.000
_cell.length_c   1.000
_cell.angle_alpha   90.00
_cell.angle_beta   90.00
_cell.angle_gamma   90.00
#
_symmetry.space_group_name_H-M   'P 1'
#
loop_
_entity.id
_entity.type
_entity.pdbx_description
1 polymer ?
#
loop_
_entity_poly.entity_id
_entity_poly.type
_entity_poly.pdbx_seq_one_letter_code
_entity_poly.pdbx_strand_id
1 'polypeptide(L)'
;LQLNHSGHYRCEGLVGSWQSQSAAVTVTVHGAPPSGVSLSMQPPGGQVALGDRLVRSCTVATGTGPLSFSWHREGSGASLGTSPHLELCHIGDNDSGQYLCQVSDRHSVAESDPLNVTVL
;
A
#
# COMPACT_ATOMS: atom_id res chain seq x y z
N LEU A 1 0.98 10.83 16.03
CA LEU A 1 1.42 9.79 16.99
C LEU A 1 2.02 8.65 16.18
N GLN A 2 3.21 8.15 16.54
CA GLN A 2 3.87 7.04 15.82
C GLN A 2 3.52 5.70 16.49
N LEU A 3 3.53 4.59 15.75
CA LEU A 3 3.21 3.25 16.29
C LEU A 3 4.10 2.86 17.49
N ASN A 4 5.37 3.26 17.43
CA ASN A 4 6.36 3.06 18.49
C ASN A 4 6.11 3.90 19.76
N HIS A 5 5.12 4.80 19.77
CA HIS A 5 4.67 5.50 20.97
C HIS A 5 3.68 4.68 21.80
N SER A 6 3.43 3.42 21.44
CA SER A 6 2.71 2.50 22.32
C SER A 6 3.59 2.12 23.50
N GLY A 7 3.08 2.20 24.73
CA GLY A 7 3.87 1.92 25.92
C GLY A 7 3.16 2.22 27.23
N HIS A 8 3.89 2.02 28.33
CA HIS A 8 3.43 2.38 29.68
C HIS A 8 3.97 3.74 30.08
N TYR A 9 3.07 4.66 30.35
CA TYR A 9 3.38 6.04 30.72
C TYR A 9 2.98 6.30 32.17
N ARG A 10 3.81 7.05 32.90
CA ARG A 10 3.47 7.58 34.23
C ARG A 10 3.95 9.01 34.32
N CYS A 11 3.26 9.81 35.14
CA CYS A 11 3.69 11.17 35.45
C CYS A 11 4.56 11.13 36.70
N GLU A 12 5.62 11.94 36.71
CA GLU A 12 6.46 12.16 37.89
C GLU A 12 6.36 13.62 38.30
N GLY A 13 6.00 13.86 39.56
CA GLY A 13 5.91 15.18 40.16
C GLY A 13 7.03 15.40 41.17
N LEU A 14 7.69 16.56 41.10
CA LEU A 14 8.79 16.95 41.98
C LEU A 14 8.47 18.30 42.65
N VAL A 15 8.58 18.37 43.97
CA VAL A 15 8.47 19.61 44.75
C VAL A 15 9.60 19.66 45.78
N GLY A 16 10.62 20.48 45.52
CA GLY A 16 11.84 20.47 46.33
C GLY A 16 12.51 19.10 46.28
N SER A 17 12.70 18.46 47.44
CA SER A 17 13.26 17.10 47.56
C SER A 17 12.21 15.98 47.54
N TRP A 18 10.91 16.31 47.43
CA TRP A 18 9.84 15.32 47.35
C TRP A 18 9.58 14.91 45.91
N GLN A 19 9.51 13.60 45.67
CA GLN A 19 9.10 13.01 44.41
C GLN A 19 7.90 12.10 44.60
N SER A 20 6.98 12.08 43.62
CA SER A 20 5.87 11.13 43.58
C SER A 20 5.59 10.73 42.14
N GLN A 21 5.08 9.51 41.95
CA GLN A 21 4.70 8.98 40.64
C GLN A 21 3.20 8.66 40.63
N SER A 22 2.54 8.94 39.51
CA SER A 22 1.18 8.47 39.29
C SER A 22 1.13 6.96 39.08
N ALA A 23 -0.09 6.40 39.12
CA ALA A 23 -0.33 5.10 38.51
C ALA A 23 0.09 5.13 37.02
N ALA A 24 0.57 3.99 36.51
CA ALA A 24 0.92 3.86 35.10
C ALA A 24 -0.34 3.68 34.25
N VAL A 25 -0.35 4.28 33.06
CA VAL A 25 -1.37 4.12 32.04
C VAL A 25 -0.76 3.46 30.81
N THR A 26 -1.46 2.48 30.24
CA THR A 26 -1.09 1.87 28.97
C THR A 26 -1.65 2.71 27.82
N VAL A 27 -0.79 3.12 26.90
CA VAL A 27 -1.17 3.78 25.66
C VAL A 27 -0.90 2.81 24.52
N THR A 28 -1.91 2.54 23.70
CA THR A 28 -1.80 1.72 22.49
C THR A 28 -2.11 2.57 21.29
N VAL A 29 -1.17 2.64 20.35
CA VAL A 29 -1.33 3.35 19.07
C VAL A 29 -1.61 2.31 17.99
N HIS A 30 -2.77 2.43 17.35
CA HIS A 30 -3.16 1.57 16.24
C HIS A 30 -2.77 2.20 14.89
N GLY A 31 -2.34 1.37 13.95
CA GLY A 31 -2.15 1.78 12.57
C GLY A 31 -3.48 1.86 11.84
N ALA A 32 -3.59 2.79 10.89
CA ALA A 32 -4.68 2.74 9.91
C ALA A 32 -4.36 1.66 8.87
N PRO A 33 -5.26 0.69 8.62
CA PRO A 33 -5.07 -0.28 7.56
C PRO A 33 -4.99 0.41 6.18
N PRO A 34 -4.34 -0.22 5.19
CA PRO A 34 -4.37 0.24 3.81
C PRO A 34 -5.83 0.36 3.32
N SER A 35 -6.18 1.48 2.70
CA SER A 35 -7.51 1.69 2.10
C SER A 35 -7.46 2.71 0.97
N GLY A 36 -8.46 2.67 0.08
CA GLY A 36 -8.52 3.53 -1.10
C GLY A 36 -7.37 3.27 -2.07
N VAL A 37 -7.09 2.00 -2.36
CA VAL A 37 -6.08 1.62 -3.35
C VAL A 37 -6.63 1.94 -4.73
N SER A 38 -5.89 2.69 -5.53
CA SER A 38 -6.30 3.07 -6.88
C SER A 38 -5.19 2.83 -7.88
N LEU A 39 -5.62 2.47 -9.09
CA LEU A 39 -4.74 2.03 -10.17
C LEU A 39 -4.91 2.97 -11.35
N SER A 40 -3.79 3.41 -11.93
CA SER A 40 -3.76 4.29 -13.10
C SER A 40 -2.78 3.78 -14.13
N MET A 41 -3.03 4.13 -15.39
CA MET A 41 -2.33 3.59 -16.55
C MET A 41 -1.96 4.71 -17.52
N GLN A 42 -0.80 4.58 -18.15
CA GLN A 42 -0.36 5.41 -19.26
C GLN A 42 -0.03 4.49 -20.45
N PRO A 43 -0.70 4.67 -21.61
CA PRO A 43 -1.79 5.61 -21.88
C PRO A 43 -3.07 5.34 -21.05
N PRO A 44 -3.86 6.38 -20.76
CA PRO A 44 -5.12 6.24 -20.02
C PRO A 44 -6.14 5.43 -20.83
N GLY A 45 -6.99 4.68 -20.14
CA GLY A 45 -7.99 3.80 -20.77
C GLY A 45 -7.52 2.40 -21.11
N GLY A 46 -6.24 2.08 -20.89
CA GLY A 46 -5.72 0.70 -20.98
C GLY A 46 -5.58 0.15 -22.39
N GLN A 47 -5.78 0.97 -23.43
CA GLN A 47 -5.54 0.63 -24.83
C GLN A 47 -4.10 0.97 -25.22
N VAL A 48 -3.33 -0.03 -25.65
CA VAL A 48 -1.89 0.09 -25.89
C VAL A 48 -1.56 -0.61 -27.21
N ALA A 49 -0.73 -0.02 -28.06
CA ALA A 49 -0.32 -0.70 -29.29
C ALA A 49 0.72 -1.80 -29.01
N LEU A 50 0.80 -2.80 -29.89
CA LEU A 50 1.88 -3.78 -29.88
C LEU A 50 3.27 -3.11 -29.86
N GLY A 51 4.14 -3.58 -28.98
CA GLY A 51 5.51 -3.10 -28.84
C GLY A 51 5.66 -1.81 -28.06
N ASP A 52 4.56 -1.12 -27.73
CA ASP A 52 4.59 0.10 -26.93
C ASP A 52 4.93 -0.20 -25.46
N ARG A 53 5.14 0.90 -24.73
CA ARG A 53 5.38 0.87 -23.31
C ARG A 53 4.10 1.18 -22.55
N LEU A 54 3.92 0.46 -21.46
CA LEU A 54 2.81 0.61 -20.56
C LEU A 54 3.29 0.88 -19.14
N VAL A 55 2.94 2.05 -18.61
CA VAL A 55 3.27 2.41 -17.22
C VAL A 55 2.02 2.28 -16.36
N ARG A 56 2.15 1.63 -15.21
CA ARG A 56 1.09 1.45 -14.22
C ARG A 56 1.53 2.08 -12.91
N SER A 57 0.62 2.80 -12.27
CA SER A 57 0.85 3.41 -10.95
C SER A 57 -0.24 2.98 -9.99
N CYS A 58 0.18 2.49 -8.83
CA CYS A 58 -0.68 2.09 -7.73
C CYS A 58 -0.49 3.05 -6.57
N THR A 59 -1.60 3.64 -6.11
CA THR A 59 -1.59 4.59 -5.00
C THR A 59 -2.54 4.11 -3.90
N VAL A 60 -2.30 4.57 -2.69
CA VAL A 60 -3.08 4.21 -1.51
C VAL A 60 -3.45 5.50 -0.76
N ALA A 61 -4.73 5.68 -0.47
CA ALA A 61 -5.23 6.89 0.19
C ALA A 61 -4.86 6.93 1.67
N THR A 62 -4.95 5.78 2.35
CA THR A 62 -4.59 5.65 3.77
C THR A 62 -3.81 4.37 4.01
N GLY A 63 -2.85 4.38 4.93
CA GLY A 63 -2.13 3.19 5.36
C GLY A 63 -0.97 3.59 6.28
N THR A 64 -0.73 2.83 7.34
CA THR A 64 0.32 3.15 8.32
C THR A 64 1.36 2.05 8.39
N GLY A 65 2.63 2.43 8.50
CA GLY A 65 3.75 1.50 8.61
C GLY A 65 4.32 1.12 7.23
N PRO A 66 5.15 0.07 7.18
CA PRO A 66 5.77 -0.36 5.93
C PRO A 66 4.71 -1.03 5.03
N LEU A 67 4.31 -0.32 3.98
CA LEU A 67 3.40 -0.83 2.97
C LEU A 67 4.17 -1.58 1.88
N SER A 68 3.65 -2.74 1.50
CA SER A 68 4.17 -3.56 0.40
C SER A 68 3.15 -3.59 -0.73
N PHE A 69 3.62 -3.42 -1.96
CA PHE A 69 2.78 -3.45 -3.17
C PHE A 69 2.96 -4.78 -3.87
N SER A 70 1.92 -5.25 -4.56
CA SER A 70 2.02 -6.36 -5.49
C SER A 70 1.06 -6.17 -6.65
N TRP A 71 1.56 -6.43 -7.85
CA TRP A 71 0.80 -6.36 -9.09
C TRP A 71 0.39 -7.74 -9.54
N HIS A 72 -0.85 -7.87 -9.98
CA HIS A 72 -1.42 -9.13 -10.44
C HIS A 72 -2.18 -8.93 -11.73
N ARG A 73 -2.10 -9.93 -12.61
CA ARG A 73 -2.98 -10.08 -13.76
C ARG A 73 -3.92 -11.25 -13.51
N GLU A 74 -5.19 -11.11 -13.83
CA GLU A 74 -6.17 -12.19 -13.71
C GLU A 74 -5.67 -13.45 -14.44
N GLY A 75 -5.80 -14.61 -13.80
CA GLY A 75 -5.32 -15.89 -14.32
C GLY A 75 -3.81 -16.10 -14.23
N SER A 76 -3.02 -15.10 -13.81
CA SER A 76 -1.62 -15.28 -13.45
C SER A 76 -1.49 -15.55 -11.95
N GLY A 77 -0.82 -16.64 -11.57
CA GLY A 77 -0.57 -16.97 -10.16
C GLY A 77 0.66 -16.28 -9.57
N ALA A 78 1.39 -15.51 -10.38
CA ALA A 78 2.64 -14.87 -9.99
C ALA A 78 2.49 -13.35 -10.01
N SER A 79 3.10 -12.69 -9.03
CA SER A 79 3.14 -11.24 -9.01
C SER A 79 4.04 -10.71 -10.14
N LEU A 80 3.57 -9.68 -10.82
CA LEU A 80 4.29 -9.00 -11.89
C LEU A 80 5.35 -8.02 -11.37
N GLY A 81 5.27 -7.64 -10.09
CA GLY A 81 6.19 -6.70 -9.47
C GLY A 81 5.69 -6.19 -8.12
N THR A 82 6.60 -5.62 -7.34
CA THR A 82 6.35 -5.17 -5.96
C THR A 82 6.56 -3.67 -5.73
N SER A 83 6.88 -2.93 -6.80
CA SER A 83 7.04 -1.48 -6.78
C SER A 83 5.68 -0.79 -6.89
N PRO A 84 5.48 0.42 -6.33
CA PRO A 84 4.29 1.25 -6.58
C PRO A 84 4.08 1.58 -8.07
N HIS A 85 5.16 1.51 -8.84
CA HIS A 85 5.16 1.66 -10.28
C HIS A 85 5.59 0.35 -10.96
N LEU A 86 4.82 -0.08 -11.95
CA LEU A 86 5.15 -1.21 -12.82
C LEU A 86 5.27 -0.70 -14.26
N GLU A 87 6.39 -0.99 -14.90
CA GLU A 87 6.66 -0.66 -16.29
C GLU A 87 6.76 -1.96 -17.09
N LEU A 88 5.88 -2.11 -18.08
CA LEU A 88 5.93 -3.19 -19.04
C LEU A 88 6.43 -2.60 -20.36
N CYS A 89 7.62 -3.01 -20.78
CA CYS A 89 8.20 -2.62 -22.06
C CYS A 89 7.88 -3.67 -23.12
N HIS A 90 7.68 -3.24 -24.36
CA HIS A 90 7.40 -4.14 -25.49
C HIS A 90 6.17 -5.02 -25.25
N ILE A 91 5.02 -4.37 -25.00
CA ILE A 91 3.75 -5.05 -24.78
C ILE A 91 3.42 -5.99 -25.94
N GLY A 92 3.01 -7.22 -25.61
CA GLY A 92 2.57 -8.24 -26.56
C GLY A 92 1.09 -8.60 -26.39
N ASP A 93 0.51 -9.35 -27.33
CA ASP A 93 -0.90 -9.75 -27.27
C ASP A 93 -1.28 -10.47 -25.96
N ASN A 94 -0.34 -11.25 -25.42
CA ASN A 94 -0.49 -12.01 -24.16
C ASN A 94 -0.47 -11.12 -22.90
N ASP A 95 -0.26 -9.81 -23.05
CA ASP A 95 -0.33 -8.84 -21.97
C ASP A 95 -1.72 -8.19 -21.83
N SER A 96 -2.66 -8.52 -22.71
CA SER A 96 -4.07 -8.16 -22.52
C SER A 96 -4.65 -8.89 -21.29
N GLY A 97 -5.55 -8.22 -20.56
CA GLY A 97 -6.22 -8.81 -19.40
C GLY A 97 -6.62 -7.80 -18.33
N GLN A 98 -7.16 -8.31 -17.22
CA GLN A 98 -7.47 -7.51 -16.03
C GLN A 98 -6.26 -7.43 -15.11
N TYR A 99 -5.93 -6.21 -14.70
CA TYR A 99 -4.84 -5.93 -13.79
C TYR A 99 -5.39 -5.32 -12.50
N LEU A 100 -4.86 -5.77 -11.38
CA LEU A 100 -5.14 -5.22 -10.07
C LEU A 100 -3.83 -4.99 -9.31
N CYS A 101 -3.88 -4.09 -8.35
CA CYS A 101 -2.81 -3.85 -7.40
C CYS A 101 -3.33 -4.17 -6.00
N GLN A 102 -2.50 -4.86 -5.22
CA GLN A 102 -2.73 -5.08 -3.80
C GLN A 102 -1.69 -4.34 -2.98
N VAL A 103 -2.13 -3.77 -1.86
CA VAL A 103 -1.28 -3.12 -0.87
C VAL A 103 -1.48 -3.82 0.48
N SER A 104 -0.38 -4.21 1.12
CA SER A 104 -0.40 -4.89 2.41
C SER A 104 0.45 -4.17 3.46
N ASP A 105 -0.04 -4.13 4.69
CA ASP A 105 0.68 -3.69 5.89
C ASP A 105 1.12 -4.87 6.79
N ARG A 106 1.22 -6.08 6.22
CA ARG A 106 1.49 -7.38 6.87
C ARG A 106 0.36 -7.93 7.75
N HIS A 107 -0.63 -7.14 8.10
CA HIS A 107 -1.78 -7.57 8.93
C HIS A 107 -3.06 -7.63 8.11
N SER A 108 -3.15 -6.77 7.10
CA SER A 108 -4.28 -6.61 6.21
C SER A 108 -3.83 -6.35 4.79
N VAL A 109 -4.76 -6.53 3.86
CA VAL A 109 -4.57 -6.32 2.43
C VAL A 109 -5.73 -5.51 1.91
N ALA A 110 -5.44 -4.51 1.08
CA ALA A 110 -6.43 -3.78 0.30
C ALA A 110 -6.10 -3.90 -1.19
N GLU A 111 -7.14 -3.97 -2.01
CA GLU A 111 -7.04 -4.13 -3.46
C GLU A 111 -7.62 -2.92 -4.17
N SER A 112 -7.10 -2.62 -5.37
CA SER A 112 -7.75 -1.67 -6.27
C SER A 112 -8.93 -2.31 -6.98
N ASP A 113 -9.80 -1.47 -7.55
CA ASP A 113 -10.66 -1.94 -8.63
C ASP A 113 -9.81 -2.46 -9.81
N PRO A 114 -10.24 -3.54 -10.48
CA PRO A 114 -9.53 -4.09 -11.62
C PRO A 114 -9.63 -3.14 -12.82
N LEU A 115 -8.56 -3.08 -13.60
CA LEU A 115 -8.51 -2.26 -14.81
C LEU A 115 -8.14 -3.12 -16.03
N ASN A 116 -8.96 -3.03 -17.06
CA ASN A 116 -8.81 -3.79 -18.31
C ASN A 116 -7.71 -3.18 -19.18
N VAL A 117 -6.94 -4.06 -19.78
CA VAL A 117 -5.85 -3.73 -20.70
C VAL A 117 -6.09 -4.47 -21.99
N THR A 118 -6.10 -3.73 -23.09
CA THR A 118 -6.30 -4.27 -24.42
C THR A 118 -5.14 -3.83 -25.29
N VAL A 119 -4.44 -4.81 -25.82
CA VAL A 119 -3.39 -4.59 -26.81
C VAL A 119 -4.04 -4.54 -28.20
N LEU A 120 -3.71 -3.50 -28.97
CA LEU A 120 -4.25 -3.21 -30.31
C LEU A 120 -3.30 -3.67 -31.42
#